data_AF-A0A2W6XSV1-F1
#
_entry.id   AF-A0A2W6XSV1-F1
#
_cell.length_a   1.000
_cell.length_b   1.000
_cell.length_c   1.000
_cell.angle_alpha   90.00
_cell.angle_beta   90.00
_cell.angle_gamma   90.00
#
_symmetry.space_group_name_H-M   'P 1'
#
loop_
_entity.id
_entity.type
_entity.pdbx_description
1 polymer ?
#
loop_
_entity_poly.entity_id
_entity_poly.type
_entity_poly.pdbx_seq_one_letter_code
_entity_poly.pdbx_strand_id
1 'polypeptide(L)'
;LKDNFDFTNQDYKEGIVNSNVRFSLSENGKITNVHASGDCKNVSKEIENVLSHLLYKVDMDKLSQKMVASSYVMPVSVTIDNR
;
A
#
# COMPACT_ATOMS: atom_id res chain seq x y z
N LEU A 1 -7.63 15.52 -5.94
CA LEU A 1 -7.14 14.14 -6.17
C LEU A 1 -5.64 14.09 -6.50
N LYS A 2 -4.94 15.23 -6.54
CA LYS A 2 -3.47 15.26 -6.39
C LYS A 2 -3.14 15.14 -4.89
N ASP A 3 -1.99 14.56 -4.58
CA ASP A 3 -1.30 14.66 -3.28
C ASP A 3 -1.57 13.58 -2.21
N ASN A 4 -1.72 12.31 -2.61
CA ASN A 4 -1.57 11.21 -1.65
C ASN A 4 -0.19 10.56 -1.68
N PHE A 5 0.59 10.75 -2.74
CA PHE A 5 1.91 10.16 -2.90
C PHE A 5 2.87 11.29 -3.31
N ASP A 6 3.86 11.57 -2.50
CA ASP A 6 4.88 12.55 -2.82
C ASP A 6 5.88 11.94 -3.82
N PHE A 7 5.90 12.45 -5.05
CA PHE A 7 6.83 12.07 -6.12
C PHE A 7 8.02 13.03 -6.27
N THR A 8 8.10 14.08 -5.45
CA THR A 8 9.15 15.12 -5.55
C THR A 8 10.46 14.71 -4.87
N ASN A 9 10.49 13.55 -4.22
CA ASN A 9 11.68 13.01 -3.59
C ASN A 9 12.71 12.61 -4.66
N GLN A 10 13.84 13.33 -4.67
CA GLN A 10 14.93 13.18 -5.64
C GLN A 10 15.61 11.81 -5.62
N ASP A 11 15.35 11.00 -4.59
CA ASP A 11 15.87 9.63 -4.50
C ASP A 11 15.06 8.60 -5.31
N TYR A 12 13.93 9.00 -5.92
CA TYR A 12 13.18 8.10 -6.78
C TYR A 12 13.85 7.96 -8.14
N LYS A 13 14.17 6.71 -8.50
CA LYS A 13 14.69 6.36 -9.81
C LYS A 13 13.53 6.13 -10.78
N GLU A 14 13.68 6.65 -12.00
CA GLU A 14 12.79 6.34 -13.11
C GLU A 14 12.72 4.82 -13.36
N GLY A 15 11.54 4.34 -13.75
CA GLY A 15 11.29 2.93 -14.03
C GLY A 15 10.13 2.33 -13.23
N ILE A 16 10.08 0.99 -13.22
CA ILE A 16 9.06 0.23 -12.50
C ILE A 16 9.63 -0.22 -11.17
N VAL A 17 8.98 0.17 -10.08
CA VAL A 17 9.29 -0.28 -8.73
C VAL A 17 8.21 -1.26 -8.30
N ASN A 18 8.60 -2.49 -7.98
CA ASN A 18 7.68 -3.49 -7.46
C ASN A 18 7.80 -3.54 -5.93
N SER A 19 6.66 -3.68 -5.27
CA SER A 19 6.55 -3.76 -3.81
C SER A 19 5.49 -4.77 -3.43
N ASN A 20 5.71 -5.47 -2.33
CA ASN A 20 4.70 -6.28 -1.67
C ASN A 20 4.28 -5.58 -0.39
N VAL A 21 2.98 -5.31 -0.28
CA VAL A 21 2.40 -4.69 0.91
C VAL A 21 1.71 -5.76 1.73
N ARG A 22 2.14 -5.94 2.97
CA ARG A 22 1.47 -6.77 3.97
C ARG A 22 0.62 -5.89 4.85
N PHE A 23 -0.61 -6.31 5.13
CA PHE A 23 -1.49 -5.59 6.04
C PHE A 23 -2.49 -6.53 6.71
N SER A 24 -3.13 -6.05 7.77
CA SER A 24 -4.23 -6.70 8.47
C SER A 24 -5.50 -5.89 8.31
N LEU A 25 -6.66 -6.54 8.39
CA LEU A 25 -7.96 -5.87 8.45
C LEU A 25 -8.49 -5.97 9.89
N SER A 26 -8.88 -4.85 10.47
CA SER A 26 -9.65 -4.86 11.72
C SER A 26 -11.09 -5.28 11.46
N GLU A 27 -11.83 -5.59 12.52
CA GLU A 27 -13.23 -6.06 12.44
C GLU A 27 -14.17 -5.10 11.66
N ASN A 28 -13.88 -3.80 11.70
CA ASN A 28 -14.61 -2.77 10.96
C ASN A 28 -14.09 -2.52 9.52
N GLY A 29 -13.21 -3.39 9.02
CA GLY A 29 -12.65 -3.32 7.66
C GLY A 29 -11.53 -2.30 7.46
N LYS A 30 -11.05 -1.63 8.52
CA LYS A 30 -9.92 -0.70 8.39
C LYS A 30 -8.61 -1.45 8.18
N ILE A 31 -7.78 -0.95 7.27
CA ILE A 31 -6.42 -1.43 7.04
C ILE A 31 -5.53 -1.05 8.24
N THR A 32 -4.81 -2.02 8.78
CA THR A 32 -3.92 -1.89 9.93
C THR A 32 -2.64 -2.68 9.71
N ASN A 33 -1.59 -2.46 10.52
CA ASN A 33 -0.31 -3.18 10.44
C ASN A 33 0.29 -3.21 9.02
N VAL A 34 0.25 -2.06 8.33
CA VAL A 34 0.77 -1.93 6.98
C VAL A 34 2.29 -2.00 7.01
N HIS A 35 2.86 -2.88 6.19
CA HIS A 35 4.28 -2.97 5.96
C HIS A 35 4.55 -3.19 4.47
N ALA A 36 5.38 -2.37 3.85
CA ALA A 36 5.76 -2.50 2.45
C ALA A 36 7.23 -2.90 2.32
N SER A 37 7.49 -3.86 1.45
CA SER A 37 8.84 -4.29 1.08
C SER A 37 8.95 -4.34 -0.44
N GLY A 38 9.96 -3.67 -1.01
CA GLY A 38 10.12 -3.60 -2.46
C GLY A 38 11.51 -3.13 -2.89
N ASP A 39 11.64 -2.92 -4.19
CA ASP A 39 12.92 -2.61 -4.85
C ASP A 39 13.49 -1.25 -4.42
N CYS A 40 12.63 -0.32 -3.98
CA CYS A 40 13.01 1.00 -3.49
C CYS A 40 12.43 1.22 -2.08
N LYS A 41 13.32 1.48 -1.11
CA LYS A 41 12.94 1.71 0.30
C LYS A 41 12.12 2.98 0.47
N ASN A 42 12.41 4.04 -0.28
CA ASN A 42 11.69 5.31 -0.18
C ASN A 42 10.26 5.17 -0.72
N VAL A 43 10.09 4.50 -1.86
CA VAL A 43 8.75 4.18 -2.40
C VAL A 43 7.99 3.27 -1.43
N SER A 44 8.64 2.27 -0.85
CA SER A 44 8.01 1.39 0.14
C SER A 44 7.51 2.18 1.36
N LYS A 45 8.33 3.09 1.91
CA LYS A 45 7.93 3.97 3.02
C LYS A 45 6.75 4.86 2.66
N GLU A 46 6.74 5.43 1.46
CA GLU A 46 5.62 6.28 1.03
C GLU A 46 4.35 5.45 0.87
N ILE A 47 4.42 4.24 0.30
CA ILE A 47 3.28 3.31 0.25
C ILE A 47 2.73 3.02 1.66
N GLU A 48 3.60 2.76 2.63
CA GLU A 48 3.18 2.59 4.04
C GLU A 48 2.48 3.84 4.58
N ASN A 49 3.03 5.02 4.31
CA ASN A 49 2.47 6.30 4.73
C ASN A 49 1.08 6.53 4.12
N VAL A 50 0.90 6.32 2.82
CA VAL A 50 -0.41 6.48 2.16
C VAL A 50 -1.45 5.53 2.74
N LEU A 51 -1.10 4.23 2.83
CA LEU A 51 -2.04 3.20 3.22
C LEU A 51 -2.40 3.24 4.70
N SER A 52 -1.51 3.72 5.56
CA SER A 52 -1.80 3.91 6.99
C SER A 52 -2.78 5.08 7.26
N HIS A 53 -2.78 6.10 6.39
CA HIS A 53 -3.70 7.25 6.46
C HIS A 53 -4.96 7.10 5.60
N LEU A 54 -5.09 5.99 4.87
CA LEU A 54 -6.23 5.74 4.00
C LEU A 54 -7.52 5.61 4.85
N LEU A 55 -8.49 6.50 4.60
CA LEU A 55 -9.81 6.45 5.26
C LEU A 55 -10.71 5.34 4.71
N TYR A 56 -10.27 4.66 3.64
CA TYR A 56 -11.00 3.58 3.00
C TYR A 56 -11.11 2.36 3.93
N LYS A 57 -12.28 1.72 3.92
CA LYS A 57 -12.56 0.50 4.67
C LYS A 57 -13.03 -0.58 3.70
N VAL A 58 -12.49 -1.77 3.88
CA VAL A 58 -12.92 -2.97 3.15
C VAL A 58 -14.29 -3.38 3.67
N ASP A 59 -15.20 -3.70 2.76
CA ASP A 59 -16.51 -4.26 3.09
C ASP A 59 -16.35 -5.71 3.56
N MET A 60 -16.42 -5.90 4.88
CA MET A 60 -16.19 -7.20 5.53
C MET A 60 -17.31 -8.20 5.22
N ASP A 61 -18.52 -7.74 4.89
CA ASP A 61 -19.66 -8.61 4.56
C ASP A 61 -19.48 -9.28 3.19
N LYS A 62 -18.69 -8.66 2.32
CA LYS A 62 -18.30 -9.22 1.01
C LYS A 62 -17.06 -10.11 1.09
N LEU A 63 -16.36 -10.13 2.22
CA LEU A 63 -15.23 -11.03 2.43
C LEU A 63 -15.77 -12.40 2.86
N SER A 64 -15.45 -13.47 2.12
CA SER A 64 -15.90 -14.80 2.53
C SER A 64 -15.37 -15.15 3.92
N GLN A 65 -16.14 -15.88 4.74
CA GLN A 65 -15.71 -16.31 6.08
C GLN A 65 -14.40 -17.12 6.06
N LYS A 66 -14.05 -17.74 4.92
CA LYS A 66 -12.78 -18.45 4.70
C LYS A 66 -11.58 -17.53 4.43
N MET A 67 -11.83 -16.25 4.19
CA MET A 67 -10.83 -15.24 3.85
C MET A 67 -10.43 -14.34 5.01
N VAL A 68 -10.97 -14.53 6.22
CA VAL A 68 -10.54 -13.77 7.42
C VAL A 68 -9.13 -14.22 7.84
N ALA A 69 -8.14 -13.79 7.06
CA ALA A 69 -6.73 -14.01 7.36
C ALA A 69 -6.27 -12.94 8.37
N SER A 70 -5.35 -13.32 9.25
CA SER A 70 -4.68 -12.35 10.13
C SER A 70 -3.79 -11.37 9.35
N SER A 71 -3.38 -11.72 8.13
CA SER A 71 -2.53 -10.90 7.26
C SER A 71 -2.78 -11.18 5.77
N TYR A 72 -2.86 -10.12 4.98
CA TYR A 72 -3.01 -10.10 3.53
C TYR A 72 -1.73 -9.60 2.88
N VAL A 73 -1.48 -10.02 1.63
CA VAL A 73 -0.37 -9.54 0.80
C VAL A 73 -0.95 -8.96 -0.49
N MET A 74 -0.66 -7.69 -0.77
CA MET A 74 -1.04 -6.99 -2.00
C MET A 74 0.22 -6.64 -2.80
N PRO A 75 0.41 -7.22 -4.00
CA PRO A 75 1.46 -6.78 -4.90
C PRO A 75 1.11 -5.39 -5.46
N VAL A 76 2.07 -4.47 -5.40
CA VAL A 76 1.95 -3.09 -5.87
C VAL A 76 3.08 -2.81 -6.84
N SER A 77 2.75 -2.30 -8.02
CA SER A 77 3.74 -1.85 -9.01
C SER A 77 3.54 -0.35 -9.23
N VAL A 78 4.60 0.42 -9.01
CA VAL A 78 4.62 1.87 -9.20
C VAL A 78 5.51 2.17 -10.40
N THR A 79 4.93 2.81 -11.42
CA THR A 79 5.69 3.31 -12.57
C THR A 79 6.01 4.78 -12.33
N ILE A 80 7.31 5.09 -12.29
CA ILE A 80 7.83 6.45 -12.15
C ILE A 80 8.34 6.87 -13.53
N ASP A 81 7.56 7.70 -14.21
CA ASP A 81 7.86 8.27 -15.54
C ASP A 81 8.06 9.78 -15.38
N ASN A 82 9.22 10.28 -15.78
CA ASN A 82 9.56 11.70 -15.76
C ASN A 82 9.30 12.24 -17.17
N ARG A 83 8.05 12.66 -17.43
CA ARG A 83 7.69 13.32 -18.69
C ARG A 83 7.89 14.81 -18.64
#